data_AF-A0A8T6VRK3-F1
#
_entry.id   AF-A0A8T6VRK3-F1
#
_cell.length_a   1.000
_cell.length_b   1.000
_cell.length_c   1.000
_cell.angle_alpha   90.00
_cell.angle_beta   90.00
_cell.angle_gamma   90.00
#
_symmetry.space_group_name_H-M   'P 1'
#
loop_
_entity.id
_entity.type
_entity.pdbx_description
1 polymer ?
#
loop_
_entity_poly.entity_id
_entity_poly.type
_entity_poly.pdbx_seq_one_letter_code
_entity_poly.pdbx_strand_id
1 'polypeptide(L)'
;MPVPEFYFINTPHTNTDKAHRFFYHETVRFREFLEKIFGTHISDQSLSRAIKVYNQNRILLKKVYDLRRRDPPLISGVEALEIVLSSMLIPKHEHNRLLNQLLREAPVRSDPPKSGVRLLISGSV
;
A
#
# COMPACT_ATOMS: atom_id res chain seq x y z
N MET A 1 -12.22 24.01 -22.61
CA MET A 1 -11.90 23.85 -21.18
C MET A 1 -10.38 23.91 -21.02
N PRO A 2 -9.84 24.63 -20.03
CA PRO A 2 -8.39 24.57 -19.76
C PRO A 2 -8.00 23.16 -19.32
N VAL A 3 -6.82 22.72 -19.77
CA VAL A 3 -6.24 21.44 -19.32
C VAL A 3 -5.80 21.61 -17.86
N PRO A 4 -6.16 20.71 -16.94
CA PRO A 4 -5.64 20.75 -15.58
C PRO A 4 -4.10 20.70 -15.57
N GLU A 5 -3.45 21.40 -14.65
CA GLU A 5 -2.00 21.23 -14.43
C GLU A 5 -1.73 19.74 -14.14
N PHE A 6 -0.93 19.10 -15.00
CA PHE A 6 -0.53 17.70 -14.87
C PHE A 6 0.98 17.63 -14.63
N TYR A 7 1.40 16.64 -13.83
CA TYR A 7 2.81 16.36 -13.60
C TYR A 7 3.10 14.92 -13.98
N PHE A 8 4.08 14.73 -14.88
CA PHE A 8 4.54 13.41 -15.29
C PHE A 8 5.71 12.99 -14.42
N ILE A 9 5.53 11.96 -13.59
CA ILE A 9 6.62 11.39 -12.79
C ILE A 9 7.45 10.47 -13.67
N ASN A 10 8.65 10.92 -14.05
CA ASN A 10 9.57 10.10 -14.83
C ASN A 10 10.27 9.06 -13.93
N THR A 11 9.94 7.78 -14.10
CA THR A 11 10.52 6.70 -13.31
C THR A 11 11.71 6.07 -14.03
N PRO A 12 12.84 5.82 -13.34
CA PRO A 12 13.99 5.21 -13.97
C PRO A 12 13.74 3.74 -14.33
N HIS A 13 14.33 3.29 -15.43
CA HIS A 13 14.27 1.90 -15.90
C HIS A 13 15.54 1.09 -15.58
N THR A 14 16.44 1.63 -14.75
CA THR A 14 17.69 0.96 -14.33
C THR A 14 17.89 1.10 -12.81
N ASN A 15 18.66 0.18 -12.23
CA ASN A 15 18.97 0.16 -10.79
C ASN A 15 20.43 0.56 -10.53
N THR A 16 20.76 1.82 -10.81
CA THR A 16 22.11 2.38 -10.62
C THR A 16 22.05 3.59 -9.68
N ASP A 17 23.17 3.97 -9.06
CA ASP A 17 23.22 5.17 -8.22
C ASP A 17 22.81 6.45 -8.98
N LYS A 18 23.11 6.51 -10.28
CA LYS A 18 22.67 7.62 -11.15
C LYS A 18 21.14 7.65 -11.26
N ALA A 19 20.53 6.49 -11.46
CA ALA A 19 19.07 6.36 -11.50
C ALA A 19 18.41 6.71 -10.16
N HIS A 20 19.01 6.31 -9.04
CA HIS A 20 18.52 6.65 -7.70
C HIS A 20 18.60 8.16 -7.44
N ARG A 21 19.74 8.79 -7.75
CA ARG A 21 19.89 10.26 -7.64
C ARG A 21 18.90 11.00 -8.53
N PHE A 22 18.74 10.55 -9.78
CA PHE A 22 17.76 11.11 -10.70
C PHE A 22 16.35 11.05 -10.10
N PHE A 23 15.93 9.88 -9.62
CA PHE A 23 14.59 9.70 -9.08
C PHE A 23 14.37 10.47 -7.78
N TYR A 24 15.39 10.59 -6.93
CA TYR A 24 15.33 11.47 -5.77
C TYR A 24 14.98 12.92 -6.17
N HIS A 25 15.71 13.49 -7.12
CA HIS A 25 15.42 14.84 -7.61
C HIS A 25 14.04 14.94 -8.29
N GLU A 26 13.60 13.88 -8.97
CA GLU A 26 12.25 13.82 -9.54
C GLU A 26 11.17 13.88 -8.44
N THR A 27 11.35 13.17 -7.33
CA THR A 27 10.41 13.25 -6.20
C THR A 27 10.42 14.61 -5.50
N VAL A 28 11.57 15.31 -5.48
CA VAL A 28 11.67 16.69 -4.97
C VAL A 28 10.88 17.64 -5.85
N ARG A 29 11.06 17.59 -7.19
CA ARG A 29 10.27 18.40 -8.13
C ARG A 29 8.77 18.13 -8.03
N PHE A 30 8.38 16.86 -7.86
CA PHE A 30 6.98 16.50 -7.67
C PHE A 30 6.41 17.07 -6.37
N ARG A 31 7.18 17.04 -5.27
CA ARG A 31 6.80 17.71 -4.01
C ARG A 31 6.55 19.19 -4.23
N GLU A 32 7.48 19.92 -4.86
CA GLU A 32 7.36 21.35 -5.13
C GLU A 32 6.12 21.68 -5.98
N PHE A 33 5.83 20.86 -6.98
CA PHE A 33 4.63 20.96 -7.79
C PHE A 33 3.35 20.82 -6.95
N LEU A 34 3.28 19.81 -6.06
CA LEU A 34 2.15 19.64 -5.16
C LEU A 34 2.01 20.82 -4.19
N GLU A 35 3.11 21.31 -3.62
CA GLU A 35 3.10 22.45 -2.70
C GLU A 35 2.54 23.71 -3.39
N LYS A 36 2.92 23.95 -4.65
CA LYS A 36 2.39 25.05 -5.48
C LYS A 36 0.89 24.90 -5.73
N ILE A 37 0.43 23.72 -6.15
CA ILE A 37 -0.98 23.51 -6.51
C ILE A 37 -1.90 23.61 -5.30
N PHE A 38 -1.49 23.03 -4.17
CA PHE A 38 -2.33 22.98 -2.97
C PHE A 38 -2.09 24.16 -2.02
N GLY A 39 -1.13 25.04 -2.33
CA GLY A 39 -0.77 26.17 -1.46
C GLY A 39 -0.36 25.72 -0.05
N THR A 40 0.27 24.55 0.07
CA THR A 40 0.61 23.94 1.36
C THR A 40 2.06 23.52 1.40
N HIS A 41 2.68 23.54 2.57
CA HIS A 41 4.05 23.07 2.75
C HIS A 41 4.08 21.61 3.23
N ILE A 42 4.77 20.75 2.47
CA ILE A 42 4.99 19.35 2.78
C ILE A 42 6.31 19.23 3.55
N SER A 43 6.30 19.40 4.87
CA SER A 43 7.53 19.35 5.67
C SER A 43 8.16 17.96 5.74
N ASP A 44 9.48 17.88 5.95
CA ASP A 44 10.19 16.61 6.13
C ASP A 44 9.64 15.79 7.31
N GLN A 45 9.15 16.48 8.35
CA GLN A 45 8.50 15.84 9.49
C GLN A 45 7.17 15.19 9.09
N SER A 46 6.36 15.83 8.22
CA SER A 46 5.11 15.25 7.74
C SER A 46 5.37 14.04 6.84
N LEU A 47 6.38 14.13 5.97
CA LEU A 47 6.85 13.01 5.14
C LEU A 47 7.32 11.84 5.99
N SER A 48 8.16 12.08 7.00
CA SER A 48 8.64 11.05 7.93
C SER A 48 7.49 10.34 8.64
N ARG A 49 6.46 11.09 9.09
CA ARG A 49 5.24 10.50 9.66
C ARG A 49 4.47 9.65 8.65
N ALA A 50 4.27 10.14 7.43
CA ALA A 50 3.58 9.40 6.38
C ALA A 50 4.33 8.09 6.03
N ILE A 51 5.65 8.14 5.90
CA ILE A 51 6.50 6.96 5.65
C ILE A 51 6.28 5.89 6.73
N LYS A 52 6.26 6.27 8.01
CA LYS A 52 5.98 5.34 9.12
C LYS A 52 4.62 4.68 8.99
N VAL A 53 3.57 5.46 8.69
CA VAL A 53 2.20 4.93 8.51
C VAL A 53 2.13 3.93 7.35
N TYR A 54 2.74 4.26 6.21
CA TYR A 54 2.75 3.38 5.03
C TYR A 54 3.61 2.13 5.25
N ASN A 55 4.74 2.23 5.96
CA ASN A 55 5.55 1.07 6.34
C ASN A 55 4.77 0.13 7.27
N GLN A 56 4.06 0.67 8.27
CA GLN A 56 3.20 -0.13 9.13
C GLN A 56 2.12 -0.85 8.32
N ASN A 57 1.51 -0.17 7.33
CA ASN A 57 0.51 -0.79 6.45
C ASN A 57 1.07 -1.98 5.68
N ARG A 58 2.26 -1.84 5.08
CA ARG A 58 2.95 -2.93 4.38
C ARG A 58 3.24 -4.12 5.30
N ILE A 59 3.68 -3.86 6.53
CA ILE A 59 3.91 -4.90 7.54
C ILE A 59 2.61 -5.63 7.88
N LEU A 60 1.52 -4.91 8.10
CA LEU A 60 0.22 -5.51 8.45
C LEU A 60 -0.38 -6.31 7.29
N LEU A 61 -0.30 -5.81 6.05
CA LEU A 61 -0.72 -6.56 4.86
C LEU A 61 0.09 -7.85 4.69
N LYS A 62 1.41 -7.82 4.96
CA LYS A 62 2.23 -9.05 4.97
C LYS A 62 1.71 -10.07 5.99
N LYS A 63 1.33 -9.64 7.20
CA LYS A 63 0.73 -10.53 8.20
C LYS A 63 -0.61 -11.11 7.74
N VAL A 64 -1.43 -10.31 7.04
CA VAL A 64 -2.67 -10.82 6.41
C VAL A 64 -2.36 -11.90 5.37
N TYR A 65 -1.34 -11.72 4.52
CA TYR A 65 -0.91 -12.77 3.61
C TYR A 65 -0.46 -14.03 4.34
N ASP A 66 0.19 -13.90 5.49
CA ASP A 66 0.60 -15.06 6.31
C ASP A 66 -0.58 -15.89 6.81
N LEU A 67 -1.77 -15.27 7.05
CA LEU A 67 -3.00 -15.99 7.43
C LEU A 67 -3.47 -17.00 6.38
N ARG A 68 -3.07 -16.81 5.12
CA ARG A 68 -3.39 -17.72 4.01
C ARG A 68 -2.47 -18.93 3.96
N ARG A 69 -1.38 -18.96 4.74
CA ARG A 69 -0.35 -20.02 4.66
C ARG A 69 -0.80 -21.34 5.28
N ARG A 70 -1.53 -21.27 6.40
CA ARG A 70 -2.10 -22.40 7.14
C ARG A 70 -3.02 -23.26 6.26
N ASP A 71 -3.17 -24.52 6.62
CA ASP A 71 -4.22 -25.42 6.13
C ASP A 71 -5.10 -25.91 7.29
N PRO A 72 -6.42 -25.66 7.31
CA PRO A 72 -7.15 -24.77 6.40
C PRO A 72 -6.76 -23.29 6.60
N PRO A 73 -6.81 -22.44 5.56
CA PRO A 73 -6.44 -21.04 5.66
C PRO A 73 -7.42 -20.25 6.54
N LEU A 74 -6.97 -19.15 7.15
CA LEU A 74 -7.83 -18.31 8.01
C LEU A 74 -8.59 -17.23 7.23
N ILE A 75 -8.13 -16.92 6.02
CA ILE A 75 -8.81 -16.03 5.06
C ILE A 75 -8.70 -16.62 3.66
N SER A 76 -9.73 -16.42 2.86
CA SER A 76 -9.83 -16.83 1.47
C SER A 76 -8.99 -15.93 0.56
N GLY A 77 -8.81 -16.36 -0.69
CA GLY A 77 -8.17 -15.53 -1.71
C GLY A 77 -8.99 -14.27 -2.06
N VAL A 78 -10.32 -14.36 -2.01
CA VAL A 78 -11.25 -13.25 -2.28
C VAL A 78 -11.15 -12.19 -1.18
N GLU A 79 -11.27 -12.59 0.09
CA GLU A 79 -11.10 -11.69 1.23
C GLU A 79 -9.74 -10.97 1.17
N ALA A 80 -8.67 -11.70 0.83
CA ALA A 80 -7.34 -11.10 0.70
C ALA A 80 -7.25 -10.05 -0.43
N LEU A 81 -7.93 -10.27 -1.55
CA LEU A 81 -8.01 -9.30 -2.64
C LEU A 81 -8.81 -8.06 -2.21
N GLU A 82 -9.97 -8.25 -1.60
CA GLU A 82 -10.81 -7.15 -1.08
C GLU A 82 -10.06 -6.29 -0.06
N ILE A 83 -9.30 -6.92 0.85
CA ILE A 83 -8.45 -6.20 1.81
C ILE A 83 -7.42 -5.32 1.08
N VAL A 84 -6.74 -5.85 0.05
CA VAL A 84 -5.75 -5.08 -0.72
C VAL A 84 -6.40 -3.92 -1.47
N LEU A 85 -7.56 -4.15 -2.10
CA LEU A 85 -8.31 -3.11 -2.79
C LEU A 85 -8.78 -2.01 -1.83
N SER A 86 -9.27 -2.39 -0.65
CA SER A 86 -9.71 -1.42 0.36
C SER A 86 -8.57 -0.48 0.82
N SER A 87 -7.33 -0.99 0.86
CA SER A 87 -6.14 -0.17 1.14
C SER A 87 -6.01 1.00 0.16
N MET A 88 -6.43 0.84 -1.11
CA MET A 88 -6.33 1.88 -2.14
C MET A 88 -7.39 2.97 -2.01
N LEU A 89 -8.46 2.73 -1.25
CA LEU A 89 -9.63 3.61 -1.20
C LEU A 89 -9.69 4.49 0.06
N ILE A 90 -8.92 4.17 1.10
CA ILE A 90 -9.01 4.86 2.41
C ILE A 90 -7.64 5.32 2.93
N PRO A 91 -7.60 6.29 3.87
CA PRO A 91 -6.36 6.69 4.51
C PRO A 91 -5.64 5.52 5.19
N LYS A 92 -4.32 5.43 5.01
CA LYS A 92 -3.52 4.28 5.49
C LYS A 92 -3.57 4.07 7.00
N HIS A 93 -3.72 5.13 7.79
CA HIS A 93 -3.82 5.00 9.25
C HIS A 93 -5.13 4.32 9.67
N GLU A 94 -6.23 4.61 8.97
CA GLU A 94 -7.51 3.95 9.17
C GLU A 94 -7.46 2.49 8.71
N HIS A 95 -6.88 2.22 7.54
CA HIS A 95 -6.65 0.86 7.09
C HIS A 95 -5.78 0.07 8.08
N ASN A 96 -4.75 0.69 8.69
CA ASN A 96 -3.95 0.04 9.73
C ASN A 96 -4.79 -0.34 10.95
N ARG A 97 -5.75 0.49 11.36
CA ARG A 97 -6.67 0.18 12.46
C ARG A 97 -7.51 -1.06 12.13
N LEU A 98 -8.10 -1.09 10.94
CA LEU A 98 -8.93 -2.21 10.45
C LEU A 98 -8.11 -3.50 10.30
N LEU A 99 -6.91 -3.43 9.73
CA LEU A 99 -6.01 -4.59 9.62
C LEU A 99 -5.64 -5.17 10.99
N ASN A 100 -5.37 -4.31 11.99
CA ASN A 100 -5.08 -4.80 13.33
C ASN A 100 -6.30 -5.48 13.97
N GLN A 101 -7.50 -4.99 13.69
CA GLN A 101 -8.74 -5.64 14.14
C GLN A 101 -8.90 -7.01 13.48
N LEU A 102 -8.80 -7.07 12.15
CA LEU A 102 -8.85 -8.32 11.38
C LEU A 102 -7.83 -9.35 11.90
N LEU A 103 -6.59 -8.94 12.15
CA LEU A 103 -5.52 -9.83 12.62
C LEU A 103 -5.80 -10.40 14.03
N ARG A 104 -6.62 -9.75 14.84
CA ARG A 104 -7.08 -10.28 16.14
C ARG A 104 -8.25 -11.24 16.00
N GLU A 105 -9.16 -10.97 15.07
CA GLU A 105 -10.42 -11.70 14.90
C GLU A 105 -10.24 -12.98 14.06
N ALA A 106 -9.41 -12.92 13.00
CA ALA A 106 -9.24 -14.03 12.06
C ALA A 106 -8.79 -15.35 12.71
N PRO A 107 -7.90 -15.38 13.72
CA PRO A 107 -7.50 -16.64 14.38
C PRO A 107 -8.61 -17.33 15.20
N VAL A 108 -9.63 -16.58 15.64
CA VAL A 108 -10.70 -17.07 16.53
C VAL A 108 -12.06 -17.15 15.83
N ARG A 109 -12.11 -16.97 14.51
CA ARG A 109 -13.35 -17.08 13.72
C ARG A 109 -13.94 -18.49 13.79
N SER A 110 -15.26 -18.59 13.89
CA SER A 110 -15.98 -19.87 13.96
C SER A 110 -16.11 -20.57 12.61
N ASP A 111 -16.04 -19.82 11.51
CA ASP A 111 -16.21 -20.32 10.14
C ASP A 111 -15.02 -19.94 9.24
N PRO A 112 -13.87 -20.64 9.36
CA PRO A 112 -12.72 -20.41 8.49
C PRO A 112 -12.96 -21.01 7.08
N PRO A 113 -12.31 -20.46 6.04
CA PRO A 113 -12.36 -21.06 4.72
C PRO A 113 -11.93 -22.54 4.73
N LYS A 114 -12.57 -23.35 3.89
CA LYS A 114 -12.27 -24.79 3.78
C LYS A 114 -10.92 -25.03 3.09
N SER A 115 -10.31 -26.17 3.41
CA SER A 115 -9.13 -26.66 2.66
C SER A 115 -9.51 -27.05 1.23
N GLY A 116 -8.54 -26.98 0.31
CA GLY A 116 -8.73 -27.27 -1.11
C GLY A 116 -7.48 -27.01 -1.93
N VAL A 117 -7.60 -27.13 -3.27
CA VAL A 117 -6.50 -26.84 -4.20
C VAL A 117 -6.08 -25.38 -4.09
N ARG A 118 -4.78 -25.13 -3.89
CA ARG A 118 -4.22 -23.78 -3.69
C ARG A 118 -3.67 -23.23 -4.99
N LEU A 119 -4.18 -22.07 -5.40
CA LEU A 119 -3.75 -21.38 -6.62
C LEU A 119 -2.95 -20.12 -6.28
N LEU A 120 -1.90 -19.88 -7.06
CA LEU A 120 -1.19 -18.61 -7.14
C LEU A 120 -1.63 -17.90 -8.42
N ILE A 121 -2.21 -16.71 -8.28
CA ILE A 121 -2.53 -15.85 -9.41
C ILE A 121 -1.37 -14.87 -9.59
N SER A 122 -0.86 -14.76 -10.81
CA SER A 122 0.25 -13.88 -11.17
C SER A 122 -0.04 -13.19 -12.49
N GLY A 123 0.15 -11.87 -12.54
CA GLY A 123 -0.16 -11.04 -13.69
C GLY A 123 -0.65 -9.66 -13.25
N SER A 124 -1.23 -8.93 -14.20
CA SER A 124 -1.91 -7.66 -13.90
C SER A 124 -3.19 -7.91 -13.11
N VAL A 125 -3.41 -7.09 -12.09
CA VAL A 125 -4.62 -7.05 -11.26
C VAL A 125 -5.19 -5.65 -11.33
#